data_AF-A0A0B2ARN6-F1
#
_entry.id   AF-A0A0B2ARN6-F1
#
_cell.length_a   1.000
_cell.length_b   1.000
_cell.length_c   1.000
_cell.angle_alpha   90.00
_cell.angle_beta   90.00
_cell.angle_gamma   90.00
#
_symmetry.space_group_name_H-M   'P 1'
#
loop_
_entity.id
_entity.type
_entity.pdbx_description
1 polymer ?
#
loop_
_entity_poly.entity_id
_entity_poly.type
_entity_poly.pdbx_seq_one_letter_code
_entity_poly.pdbx_strand_id
1 'polypeptide(L)' 'MLPADEREPGRNLGYMRSFASAWPGEGPIAQQPVARLGWGHITVLIDKFRDSELRYWYAAKAAENG' A
#
# COMPACT_ATOMS: atom_id res chain seq x y z
N MET A 1 6.22 25.03 -21.63
CA MET A 1 5.23 23.94 -21.64
C MET A 1 6.04 22.65 -21.58
N LEU A 2 6.11 22.00 -20.41
CA LEU A 2 6.92 20.79 -20.25
C LEU A 2 6.27 19.59 -20.99
N PRO A 3 7.05 18.63 -21.49
CA PRO A 3 6.54 17.53 -22.30
C PRO A 3 5.73 16.54 -21.45
N ALA A 4 4.93 15.70 -22.10
CA ALA A 4 4.17 14.60 -21.49
C ALA A 4 5.06 13.46 -20.94
N ASP A 5 6.32 13.74 -20.62
CA ASP A 5 7.31 12.85 -20.00
C ASP A 5 7.49 13.12 -18.50
N GLU A 6 6.80 14.11 -17.93
CA GLU A 6 6.52 14.23 -16.49
C GLU A 6 5.51 13.14 -16.04
N ARG A 7 5.65 11.93 -16.60
CA ARG A 7 4.84 10.75 -16.27
C ARG A 7 5.25 10.34 -14.88
N GLU A 8 4.23 10.30 -14.02
CA GLU A 8 4.17 9.67 -12.70
C GLU A 8 5.45 8.93 -12.30
N PRO A 9 6.11 9.36 -11.21
CA PRO A 9 7.37 8.78 -10.77
C PRO A 9 7.24 7.24 -10.75
N GLY A 10 8.18 6.55 -11.41
CA GLY A 10 7.98 5.19 -11.94
C GLY A 10 7.22 4.25 -10.98
N ARG A 11 6.22 3.52 -11.51
CA ARG A 11 5.27 2.54 -10.90
C ARG A 11 5.31 2.33 -9.38
N ASN A 12 6.49 2.08 -8.83
CA ASN A 12 6.76 1.99 -7.40
C ASN A 12 6.29 3.22 -6.59
N LEU A 13 6.57 4.43 -7.06
CA LEU A 13 6.17 5.66 -6.35
C LEU A 13 4.65 5.88 -6.42
N GLY A 14 4.01 5.47 -7.51
CA GLY A 14 2.55 5.36 -7.58
C GLY A 14 1.98 4.44 -6.49
N TYR A 15 2.56 3.25 -6.33
CA TYR A 15 2.18 2.34 -5.24
C TYR A 15 2.48 2.91 -3.85
N MET A 16 3.60 3.60 -3.64
CA MET A 16 3.89 4.25 -2.35
C MET A 16 2.85 5.32 -2.00
N ARG A 17 2.40 6.10 -2.99
CA ARG A 17 1.32 7.07 -2.80
C ARG A 17 0.00 6.37 -2.48
N SER A 18 -0.39 5.35 -3.25
CA SER A 18 -1.60 4.58 -3.01
C SER A 18 -1.58 3.86 -1.66
N PHE A 19 -0.41 3.37 -1.25
CA PHE A 19 -0.17 2.77 0.06
C PHE A 19 -0.42 3.79 1.17
N ALA A 20 0.19 4.98 1.10
CA ALA A 20 -0.03 6.03 2.09
C ALA A 20 -1.51 6.46 2.18
N SER A 21 -2.24 6.50 1.06
CA SER A 21 -3.67 6.84 1.04
C SER A 21 -4.59 5.71 1.53
N ALA A 22 -4.19 4.45 1.37
CA ALA A 22 -4.99 3.28 1.74
C ALA A 22 -4.99 2.99 3.26
N TRP A 23 -4.02 3.52 3.99
CA TRP A 23 -3.90 3.41 5.44
C TRP A 23 -3.85 4.79 6.12
N PRO A 24 -4.94 5.59 6.05
CA PRO A 24 -5.02 6.92 6.65
C PRO A 24 -5.26 6.81 8.16
N GLY A 25 -4.30 6.28 8.92
CA GLY A 25 -4.40 6.12 10.37
C GLY A 25 -3.84 7.32 11.15
N GLU A 26 -4.29 7.49 12.40
CA GLU A 26 -3.82 8.52 13.34
C GLU A 26 -2.40 8.25 13.93
N GLY A 27 -1.74 7.15 13.54
CA GLY A 27 -0.46 6.72 14.10
C GLY A 27 0.54 6.20 13.07
N PRO A 28 1.80 5.94 13.46
CA PRO A 28 2.86 5.55 12.54
C PRO A 28 2.51 4.26 11.77
N ILE A 29 2.62 4.31 10.44
CA ILE A 29 2.40 3.14 9.56
C ILE A 29 3.26 1.94 9.99
N ALA A 30 4.45 2.20 10.54
CA ALA A 30 5.38 1.19 11.04
C ALA A 30 4.81 0.27 12.14
N GLN A 31 3.74 0.68 12.83
CA GLN A 31 3.07 -0.14 13.85
C GLN A 31 1.94 -1.00 13.29
N GLN A 32 1.56 -0.80 12.02
CA GLN A 32 0.46 -1.53 11.41
C GLN A 32 0.95 -2.88 10.84
N PRO A 33 0.11 -3.93 10.82
CA PRO A 33 0.49 -5.24 10.29
C PRO A 33 1.03 -5.18 8.85
N VAL A 34 0.51 -4.25 8.04
CA VAL A 34 0.92 -4.08 6.64
C VAL A 34 2.39 -3.69 6.49
N ALA A 35 3.00 -3.04 7.49
CA ALA A 35 4.42 -2.66 7.46
C ALA A 35 5.37 -3.86 7.57
N ARG A 36 4.86 -5.03 7.97
CA ARG A 36 5.63 -6.27 8.07
C ARG A 36 5.59 -7.10 6.78
N LEU A 37 4.77 -6.69 5.81
CA LEU A 37 4.58 -7.43 4.57
C LEU A 37 5.62 -7.05 3.53
N GLY A 38 6.02 -8.03 2.72
CA GLY A 38 6.80 -7.77 1.52
C GLY A 38 6.02 -6.91 0.51
N TRP A 39 6.76 -6.16 -0.31
CA TRP A 39 6.18 -5.23 -1.29
C TRP A 39 5.20 -5.89 -2.28
N GLY A 40 5.42 -7.17 -2.62
CA GLY A 40 4.49 -7.94 -3.44
C GLY A 40 3.07 -8.00 -2.86
N HIS A 41 2.93 -8.29 -1.56
CA HIS A 41 1.63 -8.28 -0.89
C HIS A 41 0.99 -6.89 -0.90
N ILE A 42 1.79 -5.84 -0.68
CA ILE A 42 1.31 -4.46 -0.69
C ILE A 42 0.74 -4.09 -2.06
N THR A 43 1.42 -4.44 -3.16
CA THR A 43 0.91 -4.19 -4.52
C THR A 43 -0.39 -4.94 -4.80
N VAL A 44 -0.49 -6.21 -4.40
CA VAL A 44 -1.72 -7.01 -4.54
C VAL A 44 -2.87 -6.40 -3.73
N LEU A 45 -2.58 -5.95 -2.50
CA LEU A 45 -3.58 -5.32 -1.64
C LEU A 45 -4.15 -4.04 -2.27
N ILE A 46 -3.29 -3.20 -2.83
CA ILE A 46 -3.67 -1.94 -3.48
C ILE A 46 -4.46 -2.20 -4.77
N ASP A 47 -4.04 -3.18 -5.57
CA ASP A 47 -4.68 -3.47 -6.86
C ASP A 47 -6.04 -4.16 -6.72
N LYS A 48 -6.16 -5.09 -5.76
CA LYS A 48 -7.33 -5.97 -5.66
C LYS A 48 -8.37 -5.53 -4.66
N PHE A 49 -7.99 -4.81 -3.61
CA PHE A 49 -8.91 -4.46 -2.52
C PHE A 49 -9.07 -2.96 -2.39
N ARG A 50 -10.29 -2.49 -2.64
CA ARG A 50 -10.70 -1.09 -2.40
C ARG A 50 -11.27 -0.88 -1.00
N ASP A 51 -11.75 -1.95 -0.38
CA ASP A 51 -12.27 -1.94 0.98
C ASP A 51 -11.11 -1.85 2.00
N SER A 52 -11.23 -0.96 2.99
CA SER A 52 -10.21 -0.80 4.02
C SER A 52 -10.20 -1.94 5.03
N GLU A 53 -11.36 -2.43 5.47
CA GLU A 53 -11.47 -3.51 6.44
C GLU A 53 -10.86 -4.80 5.90
N LEU A 54 -11.13 -5.11 4.64
CA LEU A 54 -10.57 -6.31 3.99
C LEU A 54 -9.04 -6.22 3.84
N ARG A 55 -8.51 -5.02 3.57
CA ARG A 55 -7.06 -4.76 3.53
C ARG A 55 -6.43 -4.96 4.90
N TYR A 56 -7.06 -4.46 5.96
CA TYR A 56 -6.58 -4.67 7.33
C TYR A 56 -6.63 -6.15 7.75
N TRP A 57 -7.72 -6.85 7.45
CA TRP A 57 -7.86 -8.28 7.74
C TRP A 57 -6.78 -9.11 7.04
N TYR A 58 -6.58 -8.90 5.74
CA TYR A 58 -5.56 -9.62 4.98
C TYR A 58 -4.17 -9.29 5.52
N ALA A 59 -3.89 -8.01 5.80
CA ALA A 59 -2.58 -7.61 6.31
C ALA A 59 -2.27 -8.24 7.67
N ALA A 60 -3.25 -8.33 8.56
CA ALA A 60 -3.11 -9.03 9.84
C ALA A 60 -2.82 -10.53 9.62
N LYS A 61 -3.60 -11.19 8.75
CA LYS A 61 -3.43 -12.63 8.49
C LYS A 61 -2.11 -12.95 7.79
N ALA A 62 -1.67 -12.14 6.83
CA ALA A 62 -0.39 -12.33 6.16
C ALA A 62 0.80 -12.09 7.12
N ALA A 63 0.70 -11.09 8.00
CA ALA A 63 1.75 -10.83 8.99
C ALA A 63 1.87 -11.92 10.07
N GLU A 64 0.80 -12.67 10.34
CA GLU A 64 0.79 -13.83 11.25
C GLU A 64 1.39 -15.09 10.62
N ASN A 65 1.29 -15.27 9.29
CA ASN A 65 1.57 -16.55 8.62
C ASN A 65 2.86 -16.60 7.79
N GLY A 66 3.54 -15.47 7.55
CA GLY A 66 4.91 -15.42 6.98
C GLY A 66 5.09 -16.15 5.66
#